data_AF-A0A7C3T626-F1
#
_entry.id   AF-A0A7C3T626-F1
#
_cell.length_a   1.000
_cell.length_b   1.000
_cell.length_c   1.000
_cell.angle_alpha   90.00
_cell.angle_beta   90.00
_cell.angle_gamma   90.00
#
_symmetry.space_group_name_H-M   'P 1'
#
loop_
_entity.id
_entity.type
_entity.pdbx_description
1 polymer ?
#
loop_
_entity_poly.entity_id
_entity_poly.type
_entity_poly.pdbx_seq_one_letter_code
_entity_poly.pdbx_strand_id
1 'polypeptide(L)'
;GEGRLSMGREQARDGVESARAVASLGAQRGIDEFVRLGLFERYGRNYLATVMGRFPVRREAAIGLLEWGGTARWLNRYRAVASDAPRHEAALRRLDCAILNLARYGGRRQAADVLASLGAAERELALGTPPGHVRGEVSCDPLPWLSPDWRTLANDGSVEFRLAVALASLGARTEAPLRAHLEAVKVEPGRPVRWATEAHTAVVRNATALRLLLGILERRLVSIGLAGLSGERSARLADVVTFLHGETDDHRLVDLLWGLSAVEPGRSAAATFGRSEHTREALVLPRAWAILKLLFHAPRPSPGNGHGRALGASLPAQAELVSEQTSLPGSAWAPEMGAGSTGAAACSLVLGQLRAGAVDLAVREATRRLRASRVVVLPGPTAGGRERSVHFSPRPQPERLAAALLFPLSDHEYDELFNLVVRASTADLTADTGATATQTYEEAQ
;
A
#
# COMPACT_ATOMS: atom_id res chain seq x y z
N GLY A 1 -2.98 2.70 47.14
CA GLY A 1 -3.49 2.44 45.77
C GLY A 1 -4.37 3.58 45.35
N GLU A 2 -4.12 4.18 44.19
CA GLU A 2 -4.96 5.25 43.64
C GLU A 2 -6.20 4.60 42.97
N GLY A 3 -7.40 4.94 43.44
CA GLY A 3 -8.66 4.30 43.00
C GLY A 3 -9.37 5.04 41.86
N ARG A 4 -8.72 6.01 41.21
CA ARG A 4 -9.33 6.83 40.15
C ARG A 4 -8.49 6.77 38.89
N LEU A 5 -9.08 6.24 37.82
CA LEU A 5 -8.52 6.25 36.47
C LEU A 5 -9.08 7.47 35.73
N SER A 6 -8.24 8.48 35.51
CA SER A 6 -8.57 9.63 34.68
C SER A 6 -7.55 9.79 33.55
N MET A 7 -7.98 10.39 32.45
CA MET A 7 -7.14 10.74 31.30
C MET A 7 -7.31 12.26 31.10
N GLY A 8 -6.31 13.04 31.54
CA GLY A 8 -6.45 14.50 31.64
C GLY A 8 -7.50 14.93 32.67
N ARG A 9 -8.51 15.69 32.24
CA ARG A 9 -9.63 16.15 33.08
C ARG A 9 -10.83 15.20 33.11
N GLU A 10 -10.82 14.13 32.32
CA GLU A 10 -11.96 13.22 32.18
C GLU A 10 -11.70 11.89 32.90
N GLN A 11 -12.71 11.39 33.61
CA GLN A 11 -12.67 10.08 34.25
C GLN A 11 -12.93 8.98 33.22
N ALA A 12 -12.18 7.87 33.26
CA ALA A 12 -12.38 6.75 32.36
C ALA A 12 -13.78 6.13 32.57
N ARG A 13 -14.54 6.01 31.49
CA ARG A 13 -15.96 5.58 31.49
C ARG A 13 -16.13 4.11 31.11
N ASP A 14 -15.16 3.54 30.41
CA ASP A 14 -15.17 2.14 29.99
C ASP A 14 -13.80 1.46 30.19
N GLY A 15 -13.74 0.16 29.89
CA GLY A 15 -12.52 -0.64 30.04
C GLY A 15 -11.38 -0.23 29.10
N VAL A 16 -11.67 0.42 27.99
CA VAL A 16 -10.70 0.80 26.96
C VAL A 16 -10.11 2.16 27.28
N GLU A 17 -10.93 3.11 27.71
CA GLU A 17 -10.48 4.37 28.33
C GLU A 17 -9.67 4.08 29.58
N SER A 18 -10.07 3.10 30.38
CA SER A 18 -9.29 2.64 31.53
C SER A 18 -7.93 2.12 31.10
N ALA A 19 -7.86 1.25 30.08
CA ALA A 19 -6.60 0.71 29.58
C ALA A 19 -5.71 1.75 28.87
N ARG A 20 -6.30 2.72 28.18
CA ARG A 20 -5.58 3.85 27.57
C ARG A 20 -5.03 4.79 28.65
N ALA A 21 -5.81 5.07 29.69
CA ALA A 21 -5.35 5.82 30.86
C ALA A 21 -4.25 5.06 31.62
N VAL A 22 -4.40 3.74 31.78
CA VAL A 22 -3.38 2.83 32.35
C VAL A 22 -2.07 2.92 31.57
N ALA A 23 -2.11 2.76 30.25
CA ALA A 23 -0.90 2.69 29.43
C ALA A 23 -0.24 4.06 29.22
N SER A 24 -1.03 5.15 29.12
CA SER A 24 -0.51 6.50 28.90
C SER A 24 -0.15 7.21 30.22
N LEU A 25 -1.13 7.34 31.13
CA LEU A 25 -0.96 8.09 32.39
C LEU A 25 -0.26 7.27 33.47
N GLY A 26 -0.59 5.97 33.57
CA GLY A 26 0.10 5.08 34.50
C GLY A 26 1.61 5.05 34.26
N ALA A 27 2.01 5.00 32.99
CA ALA A 27 3.40 5.06 32.60
C ALA A 27 4.06 6.39 33.00
N GLN A 28 3.40 7.53 32.72
CA GLN A 28 3.90 8.85 33.10
C GLN A 28 4.09 9.02 34.60
N ARG A 29 3.23 8.38 35.41
CA ARG A 29 3.27 8.44 36.88
C ARG A 29 4.15 7.36 37.53
N GLY A 30 4.78 6.48 36.75
CA GLY A 30 5.59 5.39 37.28
C GLY A 30 4.79 4.30 38.00
N ILE A 31 3.52 4.11 37.60
CA ILE A 31 2.70 2.99 38.06
C ILE A 31 3.13 1.75 37.27
N ASP A 32 3.41 0.64 37.96
CA ASP A 32 3.89 -0.59 37.32
C ASP A 32 2.76 -1.52 36.87
N GLU A 33 1.61 -1.52 37.56
CA GLU A 33 0.51 -2.46 37.34
C GLU A 33 -0.82 -1.89 37.84
N PHE A 34 -1.90 -2.17 37.11
CA PHE A 34 -3.27 -2.01 37.58
C PHE A 34 -3.92 -3.37 37.82
N VAL A 35 -4.65 -3.48 38.92
CA VAL A 35 -5.36 -4.69 39.30
C VAL A 35 -6.86 -4.43 39.23
N ARG A 36 -7.58 -5.19 38.39
CA ARG A 36 -9.04 -5.16 38.36
C ARG A 36 -9.57 -6.00 39.52
N LEU A 37 -10.22 -5.33 40.47
CA LEU A 37 -10.91 -5.98 41.57
C LEU A 37 -12.40 -6.07 41.28
N GLY A 38 -12.96 -7.27 41.42
CA GLY A 38 -14.40 -7.49 41.47
C GLY A 38 -14.87 -7.41 42.92
N LEU A 39 -15.81 -6.53 43.21
CA LEU A 39 -16.43 -6.40 44.53
C LEU A 39 -17.78 -7.13 44.52
N PHE A 40 -17.88 -8.21 45.28
CA PHE A 40 -19.08 -9.02 45.39
C PHE A 40 -19.74 -8.82 46.74
N GLU A 41 -20.98 -8.37 46.75
CA GLU A 41 -21.76 -8.20 47.98
C GLU A 41 -22.08 -9.57 48.57
N ARG A 42 -21.71 -9.79 49.84
CA ARG A 42 -21.97 -11.07 50.54
C ARG A 42 -23.16 -10.98 51.49
N TYR A 43 -23.32 -9.87 52.21
CA TYR A 43 -24.46 -9.57 53.10
C TYR A 43 -24.42 -8.10 53.52
N GLY A 44 -25.38 -7.28 53.08
CA GLY A 44 -25.39 -5.84 53.33
C GLY A 44 -24.14 -5.16 52.76
N ARG A 45 -23.62 -4.10 53.40
CA ARG A 45 -22.44 -3.35 52.91
C ARG A 45 -21.08 -4.08 53.01
N ASN A 46 -21.06 -5.40 53.18
CA ASN A 46 -19.85 -6.21 53.19
C ASN A 46 -19.52 -6.75 51.78
N TYR A 47 -18.41 -6.27 51.23
CA TYR A 47 -17.94 -6.63 49.90
C TYR A 47 -16.71 -7.56 49.97
N LEU A 48 -16.75 -8.65 49.21
CA LEU A 48 -15.59 -9.50 48.93
C LEU A 48 -14.88 -8.96 47.69
N ALA A 49 -13.62 -8.52 47.84
CA ALA A 49 -12.77 -8.16 46.71
C ALA A 49 -12.06 -9.40 46.16
N THR A 50 -12.23 -9.71 44.87
CA THR A 50 -11.44 -10.73 44.18
C THR A 50 -10.64 -10.10 43.05
N VAL A 51 -9.43 -10.61 42.82
CA VAL A 51 -8.63 -10.18 41.67
C VAL A 51 -9.20 -10.83 40.41
N MET A 52 -9.77 -10.01 39.54
CA MET A 52 -10.31 -10.44 38.24
C MET A 52 -9.32 -10.27 37.10
N GLY A 53 -8.26 -9.47 37.30
CA GLY A 53 -7.26 -9.25 36.27
C GLY A 53 -6.12 -8.36 36.72
N ARG A 54 -4.99 -8.53 36.04
CA ARG A 54 -3.74 -7.79 36.25
C ARG A 54 -3.31 -7.21 34.92
N PHE A 55 -2.99 -5.92 34.92
CA PHE A 55 -2.70 -5.12 33.74
C PHE A 55 -1.37 -4.40 33.95
N PRO A 56 -0.25 -4.97 33.48
CA PRO A 56 1.03 -4.30 33.58
C PRO A 56 1.00 -3.01 32.77
N VAL A 57 1.52 -1.94 33.35
CA VAL A 57 1.67 -0.67 32.67
C VAL A 57 2.90 -0.73 31.78
N ARG A 58 2.72 -0.45 30.49
CA ARG A 58 3.82 -0.40 29.53
C ARG A 58 3.87 0.96 28.87
N ARG A 59 5.08 1.51 28.73
CA ARG A 59 5.36 2.65 27.86
C ARG A 59 5.35 2.18 26.41
N GLU A 60 4.19 2.21 25.78
CA GLU A 60 4.03 1.87 24.37
C GLU A 60 3.82 3.14 23.54
N ALA A 61 4.81 3.50 22.73
CA ALA A 61 4.81 4.75 21.96
C ALA A 61 3.62 4.82 20.98
N ALA A 62 3.20 3.68 20.43
CA ALA A 62 2.07 3.63 19.50
C ALA A 62 0.74 4.07 20.12
N ILE A 63 0.56 3.90 21.43
CA ILE A 63 -0.66 4.35 22.13
C ILE A 63 -0.74 5.87 22.18
N GLY A 64 0.40 6.54 22.34
CA GLY A 64 0.47 7.99 22.29
C GLY A 64 0.00 8.58 20.96
N LEU A 65 0.11 7.81 19.86
CA LEU A 65 -0.35 8.25 18.54
C LEU A 65 -1.88 8.37 18.45
N LEU A 66 -2.65 7.72 19.35
CA LEU A 66 -4.11 7.87 19.38
C LEU A 66 -4.57 9.24 19.88
N GLU A 67 -3.68 10.02 20.51
CA GLU A 67 -3.93 11.43 20.87
C GLU A 67 -3.66 12.39 19.70
N TRP A 68 -2.96 11.94 18.67
CA TRP A 68 -2.48 12.78 17.59
C TRP A 68 -3.58 13.17 16.60
N GLY A 69 -3.49 14.38 16.04
CA GLY A 69 -4.24 14.78 14.84
C GLY A 69 -5.76 14.78 14.97
N GLY A 70 -6.31 14.73 16.19
CA GLY A 70 -7.76 14.63 16.42
C GLY A 70 -8.30 13.19 16.41
N THR A 71 -7.44 12.17 16.34
CA THR A 71 -7.81 10.75 16.38
C THR A 71 -8.62 10.41 17.63
N ALA A 72 -8.24 10.95 18.80
CA ALA A 72 -8.98 10.76 20.05
C ALA A 72 -10.43 11.28 19.97
N ARG A 73 -10.60 12.48 19.40
CA ARG A 73 -11.92 13.09 19.22
C ARG A 73 -12.78 12.30 18.26
N TRP A 74 -12.18 11.82 17.16
CA TRP A 74 -12.85 10.95 16.21
C TRP A 74 -13.29 9.65 16.87
N LEU A 75 -12.42 8.99 17.65
CA LEU A 75 -12.75 7.75 18.35
C LEU A 75 -13.93 7.92 19.31
N ASN A 76 -13.93 9.01 20.08
CA ASN A 76 -15.03 9.32 20.99
C ASN A 76 -16.35 9.55 20.25
N ARG A 77 -16.30 10.22 19.08
CA ARG A 77 -17.47 10.37 18.22
C ARG A 77 -17.93 9.02 17.65
N TYR A 78 -17.01 8.22 17.11
CA TYR A 78 -17.34 6.91 16.57
C TYR A 78 -18.00 6.00 17.61
N ARG A 79 -17.51 6.00 18.86
CA ARG A 79 -18.15 5.27 19.97
C ARG A 79 -19.59 5.71 20.23
N ALA A 80 -19.83 7.01 20.26
CA ALA A 80 -21.17 7.55 20.48
C ALA A 80 -22.14 7.11 19.36
N VAL A 81 -21.65 7.04 18.12
CA VAL A 81 -22.47 6.73 16.95
C VAL A 81 -22.60 5.23 16.68
N ALA A 82 -21.60 4.42 17.07
CA ALA A 82 -21.60 2.98 16.90
C ALA A 82 -22.60 2.26 17.82
N SER A 83 -23.01 2.93 18.90
CA SER A 83 -24.02 2.43 19.83
C SER A 83 -25.31 2.08 19.08
N ASP A 84 -25.87 0.92 19.39
CA ASP A 84 -27.06 0.35 18.75
C ASP A 84 -26.93 -0.05 17.27
N ALA A 85 -25.81 0.17 16.56
CA ALA A 85 -25.67 -0.25 15.16
C ALA A 85 -24.79 -1.51 15.02
N PRO A 86 -25.33 -2.72 14.74
CA PRO A 86 -24.59 -3.98 14.91
C PRO A 86 -23.26 -4.08 14.16
N ARG A 87 -23.17 -3.53 12.94
CA ARG A 87 -21.92 -3.53 12.15
C ARG A 87 -20.85 -2.61 12.76
N HIS A 88 -21.25 -1.40 13.16
CA HIS A 88 -20.36 -0.45 13.81
C HIS A 88 -19.99 -0.90 15.22
N GLU A 89 -20.91 -1.53 15.94
CA GLU A 89 -20.64 -2.12 17.26
C GLU A 89 -19.60 -3.24 17.15
N ALA A 90 -19.73 -4.13 16.15
CA ALA A 90 -18.72 -5.17 15.92
C ALA A 90 -17.35 -4.59 15.55
N ALA A 91 -17.30 -3.55 14.70
CA ALA A 91 -16.07 -2.86 14.35
C ALA A 91 -15.45 -2.13 15.56
N LEU A 92 -16.26 -1.46 16.37
CA LEU A 92 -15.84 -0.81 17.60
C LEU A 92 -15.26 -1.82 18.59
N ARG A 93 -15.95 -2.95 18.83
CA ARG A 93 -15.45 -4.02 19.69
C ARG A 93 -14.08 -4.54 19.22
N ARG A 94 -13.88 -4.72 17.91
CA ARG A 94 -12.57 -5.12 17.35
C ARG A 94 -11.49 -4.08 17.62
N LEU A 95 -11.79 -2.81 17.37
CA LEU A 95 -10.88 -1.69 17.62
C LEU A 95 -10.51 -1.58 19.09
N ASP A 96 -11.51 -1.63 19.98
CA ASP A 96 -11.32 -1.60 21.42
C ASP A 96 -10.47 -2.80 21.89
N CYS A 97 -10.73 -4.01 21.40
CA CYS A 97 -9.90 -5.18 21.66
C CYS A 97 -8.45 -4.99 21.17
N ALA A 98 -8.24 -4.41 19.99
CA ALA A 98 -6.90 -4.15 19.47
C ALA A 98 -6.14 -3.13 20.34
N ILE A 99 -6.79 -2.05 20.76
CA ILE A 99 -6.21 -1.04 21.66
C ILE A 99 -5.86 -1.68 23.01
N LEU A 100 -6.74 -2.51 23.57
CA LEU A 100 -6.50 -3.24 24.80
C LEU A 100 -5.31 -4.19 24.68
N ASN A 101 -5.21 -4.93 23.56
CA ASN A 101 -4.09 -5.83 23.32
C ASN A 101 -2.78 -5.07 23.15
N LEU A 102 -2.79 -3.92 22.49
CA LEU A 102 -1.61 -3.05 22.40
C LEU A 102 -1.21 -2.51 23.78
N ALA A 103 -2.16 -2.06 24.60
CA ALA A 103 -1.89 -1.62 25.98
C ALA A 103 -1.31 -2.73 26.85
N ARG A 104 -1.83 -3.96 26.70
CA ARG A 104 -1.45 -5.10 27.55
C ARG A 104 -0.13 -5.75 27.12
N TYR A 105 0.03 -5.99 25.83
CA TYR A 105 1.15 -6.77 25.29
C TYR A 105 2.22 -5.90 24.65
N GLY A 106 1.87 -4.69 24.20
CA GLY A 106 2.75 -3.84 23.40
C GLY A 106 3.13 -4.50 22.07
N GLY A 107 4.04 -3.85 21.35
CA GLY A 107 4.67 -4.43 20.16
C GLY A 107 4.03 -4.05 18.83
N ARG A 108 4.82 -4.27 17.77
CA ARG A 108 4.52 -3.76 16.42
C ARG A 108 3.34 -4.45 15.76
N ARG A 109 3.15 -5.75 16.03
CA ARG A 109 1.99 -6.51 15.53
C ARG A 109 0.68 -5.96 16.09
N GLN A 110 0.62 -5.72 17.40
CA GLN A 110 -0.54 -5.15 18.07
C GLN A 110 -0.80 -3.72 17.58
N ALA A 111 0.26 -2.93 17.31
CA ALA A 111 0.11 -1.62 16.70
C ALA A 111 -0.46 -1.71 15.27
N ALA A 112 -0.02 -2.70 14.47
CA ALA A 112 -0.59 -2.98 13.16
C ALA A 112 -2.07 -3.38 13.24
N ASP A 113 -2.45 -4.17 14.25
CA ASP A 113 -3.83 -4.60 14.46
C ASP A 113 -4.75 -3.41 14.86
N VAL A 114 -4.23 -2.44 15.62
CA VAL A 114 -4.95 -1.18 15.90
C VAL A 114 -5.14 -0.38 14.61
N LEU A 115 -4.09 -0.24 13.81
CA LEU A 115 -4.16 0.47 12.53
C LEU A 115 -5.17 -0.16 11.57
N ALA A 116 -5.14 -1.49 11.45
CA ALA A 116 -6.10 -2.25 10.66
C ALA A 116 -7.54 -2.07 11.17
N SER A 117 -7.73 -2.09 12.49
CA SER A 117 -9.06 -1.92 13.09
C SER A 117 -9.61 -0.49 12.94
N LEU A 118 -8.75 0.53 12.95
CA LEU A 118 -9.14 1.91 12.63
C LEU A 118 -9.62 2.01 11.17
N GLY A 119 -8.85 1.45 10.24
CA GLY A 119 -9.24 1.39 8.83
C GLY A 119 -10.54 0.62 8.60
N ALA A 120 -10.76 -0.48 9.33
CA ALA A 120 -12.02 -1.23 9.26
C ALA A 120 -13.21 -0.41 9.78
N ALA A 121 -13.04 0.33 10.88
CA ALA A 121 -14.09 1.21 11.41
C ALA A 121 -14.43 2.35 10.44
N GLU A 122 -13.43 2.95 9.81
CA GLU A 122 -13.60 3.94 8.75
C GLU A 122 -14.29 3.34 7.52
N ARG A 123 -13.90 2.14 7.09
CA ARG A 123 -14.55 1.42 5.99
C ARG A 123 -16.05 1.25 6.25
N GLU A 124 -16.46 0.89 7.47
CA GLU A 124 -17.89 0.79 7.80
C GLU A 124 -18.61 2.15 7.68
N LEU A 125 -17.97 3.26 8.06
CA LEU A 125 -18.55 4.61 7.84
C LEU A 125 -18.64 4.95 6.36
N ALA A 126 -17.61 4.59 5.58
CA ALA A 126 -17.59 4.78 4.14
C ALA A 126 -18.65 3.93 3.41
N LEU A 127 -19.18 2.87 4.06
CA LEU A 127 -20.30 2.05 3.58
C LEU A 127 -21.69 2.64 3.87
N GLY A 128 -21.79 3.70 4.69
CA GLY A 128 -23.05 4.42 4.94
C GLY A 128 -23.59 5.12 3.69
N THR A 129 -24.90 5.33 3.61
CA THR A 129 -25.54 6.12 2.55
C THR A 129 -26.41 7.21 3.19
N PRO A 130 -25.97 8.49 3.20
CA PRO A 130 -24.69 9.01 2.71
C PRO A 130 -23.48 8.49 3.51
N PRO A 131 -22.24 8.57 2.97
CA PRO A 131 -21.04 8.20 3.73
C PRO A 131 -20.98 8.94 5.08
N GLY A 132 -20.45 8.27 6.09
CA GLY A 132 -20.38 8.79 7.46
C GLY A 132 -21.68 8.71 8.25
N HIS A 133 -22.82 8.48 7.60
CA HIS A 133 -24.09 8.35 8.30
C HIS A 133 -24.28 6.94 8.83
N VAL A 134 -24.59 6.87 10.12
CA VAL A 134 -25.01 5.64 10.79
C VAL A 134 -26.50 5.74 11.05
N ARG A 135 -27.24 4.72 10.60
CA ARG A 135 -28.72 4.66 10.67
C ARG A 135 -29.44 5.84 10.00
N GLY A 136 -28.77 6.59 9.13
CA GLY A 136 -29.36 7.71 8.38
C GLY A 136 -29.52 9.03 9.15
N GLU A 137 -29.19 9.06 10.45
CA GLU A 137 -29.48 10.22 11.31
C GLU A 137 -28.21 10.89 11.88
N VAL A 138 -27.19 10.09 12.23
CA VAL A 138 -26.00 10.61 12.92
C VAL A 138 -24.77 10.50 12.02
N SER A 139 -24.14 11.65 11.77
CA SER A 139 -22.95 11.75 10.92
C SER A 139 -21.67 11.72 11.75
N CYS A 140 -20.78 10.80 11.39
CA CYS A 140 -19.40 10.80 11.84
C CYS A 140 -18.48 11.27 10.71
N ASP A 141 -17.57 12.20 11.02
CA ASP A 141 -16.55 12.66 10.06
C ASP A 141 -15.62 11.48 9.69
N PRO A 142 -14.94 11.53 8.52
CA PRO A 142 -13.90 10.57 8.18
C PRO A 142 -12.78 10.57 9.23
N LEU A 143 -12.00 9.50 9.27
CA LEU A 143 -10.84 9.44 10.14
C LEU A 143 -9.91 10.60 9.77
N PRO A 144 -9.43 11.41 10.73
CA PRO A 144 -8.43 12.41 10.40
C PRO A 144 -7.15 11.72 9.90
N TRP A 145 -6.20 12.51 9.39
CA TRP A 145 -4.87 11.96 9.17
C TRP A 145 -4.36 11.33 10.47
N LEU A 146 -3.70 10.19 10.34
CA LEU A 146 -2.97 9.53 11.42
C LEU A 146 -1.49 9.91 11.35
N SER A 147 -0.81 9.91 12.49
CA SER A 147 0.62 10.26 12.56
C SER A 147 1.46 9.39 11.62
N PRO A 148 2.43 9.96 10.88
CA PRO A 148 3.34 9.20 10.03
C PRO A 148 4.14 8.14 10.81
N ASP A 149 4.31 8.31 12.13
CA ASP A 149 5.03 7.39 13.01
C ASP A 149 4.38 6.00 13.08
N TRP A 150 3.09 5.88 12.78
CA TRP A 150 2.40 4.59 12.66
C TRP A 150 3.13 3.66 11.69
N ARG A 151 3.73 4.18 10.61
CA ARG A 151 4.46 3.36 9.63
C ARG A 151 5.68 2.66 10.24
N THR A 152 6.30 3.26 11.25
CA THR A 152 7.48 2.71 11.92
C THR A 152 7.08 1.85 13.12
N LEU A 153 6.18 2.36 13.96
CA LEU A 153 5.77 1.68 15.19
C LEU A 153 4.88 0.45 14.93
N ALA A 154 4.14 0.42 13.82
CA ALA A 154 3.33 -0.73 13.43
C ALA A 154 4.03 -1.70 12.46
N ASN A 155 5.28 -1.44 12.05
CA ASN A 155 5.97 -2.31 11.11
C ASN A 155 6.38 -3.64 11.78
N ASP A 156 5.50 -4.63 11.70
CA ASP A 156 5.67 -5.97 12.27
C ASP A 156 6.58 -6.90 11.45
N GLY A 157 7.15 -6.40 10.34
CA GLY A 157 8.04 -7.16 9.48
C GLY A 157 7.32 -8.18 8.58
N SER A 158 5.99 -8.22 8.58
CA SER A 158 5.21 -9.09 7.68
C SER A 158 5.30 -8.61 6.23
N VAL A 159 5.07 -9.54 5.29
CA VAL A 159 4.99 -9.24 3.85
C VAL A 159 3.76 -8.37 3.58
N GLU A 160 2.64 -8.68 4.23
CA GLU A 160 1.38 -7.96 4.14
C GLU A 160 1.54 -6.49 4.53
N PHE A 161 2.24 -6.20 5.62
CA PHE A 161 2.48 -4.83 6.05
C PHE A 161 3.33 -4.05 5.04
N ARG A 162 4.41 -4.64 4.52
CA ARG A 162 5.27 -3.98 3.51
C ARG A 162 4.51 -3.68 2.23
N LEU A 163 3.75 -4.66 1.73
CA LEU A 163 2.90 -4.50 0.54
C LEU A 163 1.82 -3.43 0.76
N ALA A 164 1.15 -3.43 1.92
CA ALA A 164 0.13 -2.43 2.25
C ALA A 164 0.71 -1.01 2.30
N VAL A 165 1.91 -0.83 2.87
CA VAL A 165 2.59 0.48 2.90
C VAL A 165 2.97 0.95 1.49
N ALA A 166 3.45 0.05 0.63
CA ALA A 166 3.77 0.37 -0.76
C ALA A 166 2.53 0.85 -1.50
N LEU A 167 1.42 0.11 -1.39
CA LEU A 167 0.13 0.49 -1.97
C LEU A 167 -0.39 1.82 -1.40
N ALA A 168 -0.36 2.02 -0.08
CA ALA A 168 -0.82 3.25 0.56
C ALA A 168 -0.01 4.50 0.13
N SER A 169 1.17 4.31 -0.46
CA SER A 169 1.99 5.40 -1.00
C SER A 169 1.63 5.79 -2.44
N LEU A 170 0.72 5.07 -3.10
CA LEU A 170 0.30 5.33 -4.47
C LEU A 170 -0.40 6.69 -4.58
N GLY A 171 0.09 7.52 -5.52
CA GLY A 171 -0.49 8.85 -5.76
C GLY A 171 -0.42 9.80 -4.57
N ALA A 172 0.49 9.58 -3.61
CA ALA A 172 0.61 10.42 -2.41
C ALA A 172 0.90 11.91 -2.73
N ARG A 173 1.52 12.18 -3.90
CA ARG A 173 1.84 13.54 -4.40
C ARG A 173 0.94 14.00 -5.54
N THR A 174 -0.04 13.18 -5.93
CA THR A 174 -1.01 13.56 -6.96
C THR A 174 -2.27 14.11 -6.28
N GLU A 175 -3.17 14.69 -7.07
CA GLU A 175 -4.49 15.12 -6.60
C GLU A 175 -5.41 13.93 -6.20
N ALA A 176 -4.86 12.70 -6.23
CA ALA A 176 -5.59 11.45 -6.25
C ALA A 176 -4.91 10.37 -5.37
N PRO A 177 -4.79 10.60 -4.04
CA PRO A 177 -4.22 9.62 -3.12
C PRO A 177 -5.02 8.32 -3.12
N LEU A 178 -4.38 7.21 -2.73
CA LEU A 178 -5.06 5.90 -2.65
C LEU A 178 -6.35 5.97 -1.85
N ARG A 179 -6.33 6.70 -0.73
CA ARG A 179 -7.47 6.89 0.14
C ARG A 179 -8.75 7.33 -0.60
N ALA A 180 -8.65 8.29 -1.53
CA ALA A 180 -9.79 8.77 -2.34
C ALA A 180 -10.35 7.75 -3.36
N HIS A 181 -9.64 6.64 -3.58
CA HIS A 181 -10.08 5.52 -4.42
C HIS A 181 -10.62 4.35 -3.59
N LEU A 182 -10.18 4.23 -2.34
CA LEU A 182 -10.73 3.28 -1.37
C LEU A 182 -12.08 3.78 -0.86
N GLU A 183 -12.15 5.05 -0.50
CA GLU A 183 -13.32 5.67 0.08
C GLU A 183 -13.70 6.97 -0.60
N ALA A 184 -14.99 7.28 -0.45
CA ALA A 184 -15.66 8.46 -0.92
C ALA A 184 -15.21 9.71 -0.13
N VAL A 185 -13.93 10.07 -0.17
CA VAL A 185 -13.38 11.21 0.57
C VAL A 185 -12.75 12.24 -0.34
N LYS A 186 -12.88 13.50 0.06
CA LYS A 186 -12.19 14.63 -0.53
C LYS A 186 -10.95 14.93 0.29
N VAL A 187 -9.78 14.79 -0.35
CA VAL A 187 -8.48 15.06 0.25
C VAL A 187 -7.93 16.32 -0.39
N GLU A 188 -7.87 17.41 0.39
CA GLU A 188 -7.28 18.68 -0.02
C GLU A 188 -6.05 18.99 0.85
N PRO A 189 -4.90 19.40 0.29
CA PRO A 189 -3.73 19.74 1.07
C PRO A 189 -4.01 20.79 2.15
N GLY A 190 -3.59 20.53 3.39
CA GLY A 190 -3.76 21.45 4.52
C GLY A 190 -5.19 21.57 5.05
N ARG A 191 -6.14 20.77 4.54
CA ARG A 191 -7.54 20.77 4.98
C ARG A 191 -7.91 19.42 5.62
N PRO A 192 -8.88 19.43 6.56
CA PRO A 192 -9.39 18.19 7.13
C PRO A 192 -10.05 17.35 6.03
N VAL A 193 -9.89 16.03 6.12
CA VAL A 193 -10.54 15.07 5.22
C VAL A 193 -12.05 15.13 5.44
N ARG A 194 -12.82 15.13 4.34
CA ARG A 194 -14.29 15.19 4.37
C ARG A 194 -14.89 14.12 3.46
N TRP A 195 -16.06 13.62 3.81
CA TRP A 195 -16.83 12.78 2.90
C TRP A 195 -17.17 13.54 1.62
N ALA A 196 -17.05 12.89 0.48
CA ALA A 196 -17.48 13.38 -0.81
C ALA A 196 -18.92 12.92 -1.06
N THR A 197 -19.83 13.88 -1.23
CA THR A 197 -21.26 13.62 -1.46
C THR A 197 -21.54 12.93 -2.80
N GLU A 198 -20.66 13.15 -3.79
CA GLU A 198 -20.78 12.64 -5.15
C GLU A 198 -19.63 11.69 -5.49
N ALA A 199 -19.31 10.74 -4.61
CA ALA A 199 -18.17 9.87 -4.86
C ALA A 199 -18.47 8.83 -5.95
N HIS A 200 -18.41 9.27 -7.20
CA HIS A 200 -18.31 8.34 -8.32
C HIS A 200 -17.05 7.48 -8.14
N THR A 201 -16.01 7.97 -7.44
CA THR A 201 -14.61 7.50 -7.34
C THR A 201 -14.29 6.31 -6.43
N ALA A 202 -15.17 5.90 -5.51
CA ALA A 202 -14.86 4.79 -4.62
C ALA A 202 -14.99 3.42 -5.33
N VAL A 203 -14.09 2.48 -5.06
CA VAL A 203 -14.12 1.12 -5.62
C VAL A 203 -15.18 0.27 -4.90
N VAL A 204 -15.70 -0.75 -5.61
CA VAL A 204 -16.82 -1.63 -5.22
C VAL A 204 -16.83 -1.99 -3.72
N ARG A 205 -17.95 -1.64 -3.08
CA ARG A 205 -18.31 -1.99 -1.71
C ARG A 205 -18.54 -3.50 -1.63
N ASN A 206 -17.81 -4.22 -0.77
CA ASN A 206 -17.90 -5.68 -0.56
C ASN A 206 -17.26 -6.57 -1.65
N ALA A 207 -16.03 -6.24 -2.05
CA ALA A 207 -15.21 -7.10 -2.90
C ALA A 207 -14.28 -8.01 -2.07
N THR A 208 -13.91 -9.18 -2.61
CA THR A 208 -12.75 -9.94 -2.12
C THR A 208 -11.49 -9.08 -2.24
N ALA A 209 -10.45 -9.39 -1.46
CA ALA A 209 -9.22 -8.61 -1.45
C ALA A 209 -8.63 -8.39 -2.86
N LEU A 210 -8.54 -9.46 -3.66
CA LEU A 210 -8.04 -9.38 -5.05
C LEU A 210 -8.91 -8.49 -5.95
N ARG A 211 -10.25 -8.56 -5.80
CA ARG A 211 -11.17 -7.74 -6.60
C ARG A 211 -11.13 -6.27 -6.19
N LEU A 212 -10.92 -5.98 -4.91
CA LEU A 212 -10.71 -4.62 -4.42
C LEU A 212 -9.43 -4.03 -5.04
N LEU A 213 -8.31 -4.75 -4.99
CA LEU A 213 -7.05 -4.29 -5.59
C LEU A 213 -7.17 -4.10 -7.11
N LEU A 214 -7.84 -5.02 -7.80
CA LEU A 214 -8.09 -4.91 -9.24
C LEU A 214 -8.98 -3.71 -9.58
N GLY A 215 -10.05 -3.49 -8.83
CA GLY A 215 -10.93 -2.33 -9.02
C GLY A 215 -10.20 -1.00 -8.80
N ILE A 216 -9.27 -0.94 -7.83
CA ILE A 216 -8.39 0.22 -7.63
C ILE A 216 -7.51 0.44 -8.85
N LEU A 217 -6.87 -0.62 -9.37
CA LEU A 217 -6.00 -0.55 -10.54
C LEU A 217 -6.75 -0.04 -11.78
N GLU A 218 -7.88 -0.65 -12.11
CA GLU A 218 -8.72 -0.25 -13.25
C GLU A 218 -9.11 1.22 -13.14
N ARG A 219 -9.55 1.61 -11.95
CA ARG A 219 -10.03 2.95 -11.71
C ARG A 219 -8.94 3.99 -11.84
N ARG A 220 -7.76 3.71 -11.29
CA ARG A 220 -6.58 4.59 -11.40
C ARG A 220 -6.13 4.75 -12.85
N LEU A 221 -6.14 3.68 -13.63
CA LEU A 221 -5.81 3.76 -15.06
C LEU A 221 -6.79 4.64 -15.83
N VAL A 222 -8.08 4.61 -15.48
CA VAL A 222 -9.09 5.46 -16.10
C VAL A 222 -9.01 6.91 -15.63
N SER A 223 -8.81 7.16 -14.32
CA SER A 223 -8.86 8.51 -13.76
C SER A 223 -7.59 9.31 -13.95
N ILE A 224 -6.43 8.66 -13.80
CA ILE A 224 -5.11 9.33 -13.71
C ILE A 224 -4.03 8.62 -14.55
N GLY A 225 -4.39 7.56 -15.30
CA GLY A 225 -3.47 6.82 -16.16
C GLY A 225 -2.37 6.08 -15.39
N LEU A 226 -1.31 5.73 -16.12
CA LEU A 226 -0.15 5.01 -15.55
C LEU A 226 0.56 5.82 -14.46
N ALA A 227 0.59 7.15 -14.54
CA ALA A 227 1.17 8.00 -13.50
C ALA A 227 0.59 7.72 -12.10
N GLY A 228 -0.67 7.29 -12.03
CA GLY A 228 -1.35 6.87 -10.80
C GLY A 228 -0.84 5.59 -10.15
N LEU A 229 0.04 4.84 -10.82
CA LEU A 229 0.67 3.63 -10.30
C LEU A 229 2.05 3.90 -9.69
N SER A 230 2.51 5.15 -9.73
CA SER A 230 3.73 5.57 -9.03
C SER A 230 3.45 5.71 -7.52
N GLY A 231 4.38 5.23 -6.70
CA GLY A 231 4.33 5.30 -5.25
C GLY A 231 5.64 5.84 -4.68
N GLU A 232 5.56 6.58 -3.57
CA GLU A 232 6.76 7.05 -2.86
C GLU A 232 7.56 5.91 -2.22
N ARG A 233 6.88 4.78 -1.98
CA ARG A 233 7.45 3.56 -1.43
C ARG A 233 7.14 2.43 -2.39
N SER A 234 8.13 1.57 -2.60
CA SER A 234 7.99 0.45 -3.52
C SER A 234 7.88 -0.85 -2.75
N ALA A 235 7.03 -1.75 -3.23
CA ALA A 235 7.01 -3.14 -2.80
C ALA A 235 8.35 -3.78 -3.18
N ARG A 236 8.78 -4.80 -2.42
CA ARG A 236 9.93 -5.61 -2.82
C ARG A 236 9.50 -6.69 -3.82
N LEU A 237 10.38 -7.06 -4.75
CA LEU A 237 10.08 -8.10 -5.74
C LEU A 237 9.79 -9.44 -5.05
N ALA A 238 10.54 -9.78 -4.00
CA ALA A 238 10.28 -10.97 -3.19
C ALA A 238 8.90 -10.96 -2.51
N ASP A 239 8.47 -9.81 -1.98
CA ASP A 239 7.15 -9.67 -1.36
C ASP A 239 6.03 -9.87 -2.39
N VAL A 240 6.22 -9.35 -3.61
CA VAL A 240 5.27 -9.54 -4.72
C VAL A 240 5.24 -11.00 -5.19
N VAL A 241 6.39 -11.69 -5.21
CA VAL A 241 6.46 -13.13 -5.51
C VAL A 241 5.68 -13.94 -4.47
N THR A 242 5.87 -13.68 -3.17
CA THR A 242 5.08 -14.31 -2.10
C THR A 242 3.59 -14.06 -2.29
N PHE A 243 3.20 -12.83 -2.65
CA PHE A 243 1.80 -12.51 -2.99
C PHE A 243 1.30 -13.29 -4.20
N LEU A 244 2.10 -13.41 -5.27
CA LEU A 244 1.73 -14.12 -6.51
C LEU A 244 1.53 -15.62 -6.29
N HIS A 245 2.30 -16.23 -5.39
CA HIS A 245 2.16 -17.64 -5.02
C HIS A 245 1.00 -17.91 -4.05
N GLY A 246 0.35 -16.86 -3.55
CA GLY A 246 -0.78 -17.00 -2.62
C GLY A 246 -0.34 -17.37 -1.20
N GLU A 247 0.90 -17.07 -0.85
CA GLU A 247 1.49 -17.30 0.48
C GLU A 247 1.21 -16.14 1.45
N THR A 248 0.54 -15.08 0.98
CA THR A 248 0.13 -13.92 1.79
C THR A 248 -1.30 -14.05 2.31
N ASP A 249 -1.55 -13.50 3.49
CA ASP A 249 -2.92 -13.26 3.98
C ASP A 249 -3.49 -11.99 3.31
N ASP A 250 -4.23 -12.18 2.22
CA ASP A 250 -4.83 -11.09 1.46
C ASP A 250 -5.85 -10.27 2.28
N HIS A 251 -6.52 -10.88 3.27
CA HIS A 251 -7.45 -10.16 4.14
C HIS A 251 -6.69 -9.21 5.04
N ARG A 252 -5.60 -9.69 5.65
CA ARG A 252 -4.73 -8.85 6.48
C ARG A 252 -4.07 -7.74 5.68
N LEU A 253 -3.61 -8.02 4.46
CA LEU A 253 -3.09 -7.01 3.52
C LEU A 253 -4.10 -5.87 3.32
N VAL A 254 -5.36 -6.20 3.04
CA VAL A 254 -6.40 -5.20 2.78
C VAL A 254 -6.78 -4.45 4.05
N ASP A 255 -6.96 -5.12 5.18
CA ASP A 255 -7.30 -4.43 6.43
C ASP A 255 -6.17 -3.46 6.86
N LEU A 256 -4.90 -3.84 6.69
CA LEU A 256 -3.76 -2.95 6.88
C LEU A 256 -3.75 -1.80 5.86
N LEU A 257 -4.09 -2.06 4.59
CA LEU A 257 -4.14 -1.05 3.54
C LEU A 257 -5.11 0.08 3.87
N TRP A 258 -6.31 -0.27 4.39
CA TRP A 258 -7.29 0.72 4.82
C TRP A 258 -6.71 1.65 5.89
N GLY A 259 -6.14 1.08 6.97
CA GLY A 259 -5.54 1.89 8.03
C GLY A 259 -4.33 2.72 7.58
N LEU A 260 -3.44 2.13 6.78
CA LEU A 260 -2.25 2.81 6.26
C LEU A 260 -2.58 3.92 5.25
N SER A 261 -3.71 3.81 4.54
CA SER A 261 -4.16 4.87 3.63
C SER A 261 -4.56 6.16 4.35
N ALA A 262 -4.97 6.04 5.63
CA ALA A 262 -5.28 7.18 6.50
C ALA A 262 -4.05 7.75 7.23
N VAL A 263 -2.87 7.15 7.08
CA VAL A 263 -1.62 7.69 7.63
C VAL A 263 -1.12 8.83 6.74
N GLU A 264 -0.83 9.97 7.36
CA GLU A 264 -0.35 11.16 6.67
C GLU A 264 0.81 10.80 5.71
N PRO A 265 0.76 11.26 4.45
CA PRO A 265 1.90 11.17 3.56
C PRO A 265 3.07 11.93 4.19
N GLY A 266 4.10 11.21 4.62
CA GLY A 266 5.26 11.83 5.25
C GLY A 266 5.94 12.80 4.28
N ARG A 267 6.43 13.95 4.78
CA ARG A 267 7.22 14.88 3.95
C ARG A 267 8.55 14.29 3.46
N SER A 268 9.01 13.20 4.07
CA SER A 268 10.31 12.60 3.81
C SER A 268 10.24 11.66 2.60
N ALA A 269 10.82 12.13 1.49
CA ALA A 269 11.17 11.32 0.35
C ALA A 269 12.23 10.27 0.75
N ALA A 270 12.15 9.08 0.17
CA ALA A 270 13.21 8.06 0.18
C ALA A 270 13.40 7.19 1.43
N ALA A 271 12.31 6.77 2.09
CA ALA A 271 12.36 5.49 2.80
C ALA A 271 11.96 4.36 1.85
N THR A 272 12.84 4.05 0.89
CA THR A 272 12.83 2.76 0.18
C THR A 272 12.90 1.68 1.25
N PHE A 273 12.01 0.68 1.20
CA PHE A 273 12.24 -0.52 2.01
C PHE A 273 13.65 -0.99 1.70
N GLY A 274 14.48 -1.21 2.73
CA GLY A 274 15.92 -1.51 2.54
C GLY A 274 16.12 -2.57 1.44
N ARG A 275 17.24 -2.47 0.72
CA ARG A 275 17.59 -3.38 -0.40
C ARG A 275 17.25 -4.83 -0.03
N SER A 276 16.62 -5.54 -0.94
CA SER A 276 16.45 -6.99 -0.84
C SER A 276 17.82 -7.66 -0.94
N GLU A 277 18.26 -8.34 0.12
CA GLU A 277 19.44 -9.23 0.08
C GLU A 277 19.07 -10.62 -0.47
N HIS A 278 18.18 -10.68 -1.47
CA HIS A 278 17.81 -11.97 -2.08
C HIS A 278 18.82 -12.29 -3.18
N THR A 279 19.45 -13.46 -3.09
CA THR A 279 20.28 -14.00 -4.17
C THR A 279 19.38 -14.30 -5.38
N ARG A 280 19.74 -13.78 -6.56
CA ARG A 280 18.98 -13.91 -7.83
C ARG A 280 18.52 -15.33 -8.17
N GLU A 281 19.15 -16.34 -7.60
CA GLU A 281 18.90 -17.76 -7.85
C GLU A 281 17.66 -18.33 -7.14
N ALA A 282 17.06 -17.63 -6.15
CA ALA A 282 15.97 -18.18 -5.34
C ALA A 282 14.55 -17.71 -5.75
N LEU A 283 14.41 -16.67 -6.57
CA LEU A 283 13.10 -16.09 -6.90
C LEU A 283 12.44 -16.79 -8.10
N VAL A 284 11.47 -17.67 -7.83
CA VAL A 284 10.64 -18.28 -8.88
C VAL A 284 9.56 -17.30 -9.32
N LEU A 285 9.91 -16.37 -10.20
CA LEU A 285 9.01 -15.34 -10.71
C LEU A 285 8.16 -15.85 -11.88
N PRO A 286 6.81 -15.70 -11.84
CA PRO A 286 5.98 -15.96 -13.00
C PRO A 286 6.32 -15.03 -14.17
N ARG A 287 6.90 -15.57 -15.24
CA ARG A 287 7.26 -14.80 -16.44
C ARG A 287 6.10 -14.00 -17.05
N ALA A 288 4.88 -14.54 -16.98
CA ALA A 288 3.67 -13.86 -17.43
C ALA A 288 3.48 -12.53 -16.68
N TRP A 289 3.60 -12.54 -15.35
CA TRP A 289 3.50 -11.33 -14.55
C TRP A 289 4.63 -10.37 -14.87
N ALA A 290 5.85 -10.87 -15.06
CA ALA A 290 7.00 -10.02 -15.36
C ALA A 290 6.81 -9.22 -16.66
N ILE A 291 6.42 -9.89 -17.76
CA ILE A 291 6.10 -9.23 -19.05
C ILE A 291 4.98 -8.20 -18.88
N LEU A 292 3.91 -8.58 -18.15
CA LEU A 292 2.78 -7.69 -17.92
C LEU A 292 3.20 -6.48 -17.09
N LYS A 293 3.98 -6.67 -16.03
CA LYS A 293 4.45 -5.59 -15.17
C LYS A 293 5.34 -4.61 -15.93
N LEU A 294 6.04 -5.07 -16.97
CA LEU A 294 6.82 -4.15 -17.81
C LEU A 294 5.92 -3.09 -18.48
N LEU A 295 4.76 -3.51 -18.99
CA LEU A 295 3.78 -2.61 -19.62
C LEU A 295 3.16 -1.60 -18.63
N PHE A 296 3.03 -1.97 -17.36
CA PHE A 296 2.39 -1.16 -16.31
C PHE A 296 3.40 -0.30 -15.52
N HIS A 297 4.59 -0.06 -16.07
CA HIS A 297 5.56 0.80 -15.43
C HIS A 297 5.12 2.26 -15.47
N ALA A 298 5.26 2.92 -14.33
CA ALA A 298 5.17 4.35 -14.21
C ALA A 298 6.51 4.84 -13.66
N PRO A 299 7.27 5.68 -14.39
CA PRO A 299 8.51 6.22 -13.85
C PRO A 299 8.20 7.03 -12.59
N ARG A 300 9.08 6.97 -11.59
CA ARG A 300 8.93 7.77 -10.38
C ARG A 300 8.95 9.26 -10.73
N PRO A 301 8.04 10.08 -10.15
CA PRO A 301 8.17 11.52 -10.28
C PRO A 301 9.48 11.95 -9.62
N SER A 302 10.39 12.54 -10.41
CA SER A 302 11.67 13.01 -9.90
C SER A 302 11.45 14.04 -8.79
N PRO A 303 12.18 13.95 -7.66
CA PRO A 303 12.09 14.94 -6.59
C PRO A 303 12.86 16.20 -7.03
N GLY A 304 12.25 17.00 -7.90
CA GLY A 304 12.92 18.16 -8.49
C GLY A 304 12.03 18.87 -9.49
N ASN A 305 10.97 19.50 -8.97
CA ASN A 305 10.22 20.64 -9.51
C ASN A 305 8.81 20.58 -8.93
N GLY A 306 8.70 20.88 -7.64
CA GLY A 306 7.42 21.31 -7.12
C GLY A 306 7.07 22.58 -7.88
N HIS A 307 6.06 22.51 -8.74
CA HIS A 307 5.01 23.50 -9.02
C HIS A 307 4.08 22.79 -10.00
N GLY A 308 2.85 22.53 -9.56
CA GLY A 308 1.84 21.91 -10.40
C GLY A 308 1.65 22.71 -11.68
N ARG A 309 1.90 22.08 -12.81
CA ARG A 309 1.38 22.54 -14.09
C ARG A 309 0.96 21.31 -14.87
N ALA A 310 -0.36 21.17 -15.00
CA ALA A 310 -0.97 20.28 -15.95
C ALA A 310 -0.34 20.51 -17.33
N LEU A 311 0.38 19.53 -17.85
CA LEU A 311 0.82 19.53 -19.25
C LEU A 311 -0.34 19.00 -20.09
N GLY A 312 -1.33 19.86 -20.26
CA GLY A 312 -2.25 19.82 -21.39
C GLY A 312 -1.73 20.77 -22.47
N ALA A 313 -1.68 20.25 -23.70
CA ALA A 313 -1.64 20.94 -24.99
C ALA A 313 -0.31 21.56 -25.51
N SER A 314 0.11 20.98 -26.64
CA SER A 314 0.62 21.59 -27.88
C SER A 314 2.10 21.99 -28.09
N LEU A 315 2.69 21.31 -29.10
CA LEU A 315 3.54 21.79 -30.24
C LEU A 315 5.04 22.11 -30.01
N PRO A 316 5.90 22.12 -31.06
CA PRO A 316 5.80 21.58 -32.43
C PRO A 316 7.00 20.68 -32.84
N ALA A 317 6.96 20.21 -34.09
CA ALA A 317 8.01 19.47 -34.79
C ALA A 317 9.24 20.33 -35.16
N GLN A 318 10.39 19.64 -35.28
CA GLN A 318 11.60 19.90 -36.08
C GLN A 318 12.88 20.44 -35.39
N ALA A 319 13.98 19.76 -35.79
CA ALA A 319 15.41 20.12 -35.75
C ALA A 319 16.09 20.06 -34.36
N GLU A 320 17.33 19.58 -34.17
CA GLU A 320 18.39 19.06 -35.03
C GLU A 320 19.47 18.42 -34.12
N LEU A 321 20.41 17.71 -34.74
CA LEU A 321 21.56 17.03 -34.15
C LEU A 321 22.27 17.79 -33.01
N VAL A 322 22.51 17.10 -31.89
CA VAL A 322 23.81 17.14 -31.20
C VAL A 322 24.16 15.73 -30.74
N SER A 323 25.22 15.21 -31.34
CA SER A 323 26.02 14.09 -30.85
C SER A 323 26.71 14.49 -29.54
N GLU A 324 26.51 13.72 -28.47
CA GLU A 324 27.56 13.54 -27.47
C GLU A 324 27.32 12.29 -26.63
N GLN A 325 28.29 11.38 -26.73
CA GLN A 325 28.46 10.23 -25.88
C GLN A 325 28.67 10.70 -24.44
N THR A 326 27.68 10.47 -23.58
CA THR A 326 27.92 10.38 -22.14
C THR A 326 27.21 9.14 -21.60
N SER A 327 28.02 8.25 -21.05
CA SER A 327 27.69 7.09 -20.22
C SER A 327 26.36 7.21 -19.47
N LEU A 328 25.41 6.34 -19.80
CA LEU A 328 24.11 6.20 -19.14
C LEU A 328 24.27 5.60 -17.73
N PRO A 329 23.85 6.29 -16.65
CA PRO A 329 23.53 5.64 -15.39
C PRO A 329 22.04 5.29 -15.37
N GLY A 330 21.72 4.00 -15.50
CA GLY A 330 20.65 3.26 -14.79
C GLY A 330 19.20 3.76 -14.65
N SER A 331 18.76 4.88 -15.23
CA SER A 331 17.39 5.40 -15.01
C SER A 331 16.64 5.84 -16.26
N ALA A 332 17.21 5.63 -17.45
CA ALA A 332 16.70 6.19 -18.71
C ALA A 332 15.72 5.27 -19.48
N TRP A 333 15.47 4.03 -19.03
CA TRP A 333 14.66 3.08 -19.81
C TRP A 333 13.14 3.28 -19.63
N ALA A 334 12.61 4.47 -19.38
CA ALA A 334 11.16 4.65 -19.51
C ALA A 334 10.78 4.37 -20.98
N PRO A 335 9.94 3.36 -21.30
CA PRO A 335 9.47 3.23 -22.67
C PRO A 335 8.76 4.55 -22.99
N GLU A 336 9.15 5.23 -24.08
CA GLU A 336 8.40 6.34 -24.67
C GLU A 336 7.08 5.78 -25.25
N MET A 337 6.24 5.22 -24.38
CA MET A 337 4.82 5.08 -24.63
C MET A 337 4.31 6.50 -24.56
N GLY A 338 4.22 7.17 -25.72
CA GLY A 338 3.82 8.56 -25.81
C GLY A 338 2.70 8.88 -24.83
N ALA A 339 2.84 10.01 -24.13
CA ALA A 339 1.97 10.48 -23.05
C ALA A 339 0.50 10.74 -23.45
N GLY A 340 0.03 10.13 -24.54
CA GLY A 340 -1.36 10.07 -24.98
C GLY A 340 -2.09 8.81 -24.48
N SER A 341 -3.41 8.86 -24.62
CA SER A 341 -4.42 7.86 -24.25
C SER A 341 -4.14 6.40 -24.64
N THR A 342 -3.18 6.13 -25.51
CA THR A 342 -2.89 4.82 -26.11
C THR A 342 -2.30 3.80 -25.12
N GLY A 343 -1.44 4.25 -24.18
CA GLY A 343 -0.82 3.36 -23.18
C GLY A 343 -1.81 2.86 -22.13
N ALA A 344 -2.64 3.76 -21.60
CA ALA A 344 -3.69 3.42 -20.65
C ALA A 344 -4.78 2.53 -21.29
N ALA A 345 -5.16 2.79 -22.54
CA ALA A 345 -6.11 1.95 -23.27
C ALA A 345 -5.60 0.51 -23.47
N ALA A 346 -4.32 0.33 -23.78
CA ALA A 346 -3.70 -0.99 -23.89
C ALA A 346 -3.68 -1.72 -22.54
N CYS A 347 -3.36 -1.01 -21.45
CA CYS A 347 -3.41 -1.58 -20.10
C CYS A 347 -4.83 -2.00 -19.71
N SER A 348 -5.84 -1.20 -20.03
CA SER A 348 -7.25 -1.54 -19.79
C SER A 348 -7.71 -2.79 -20.57
N LEU A 349 -7.28 -2.94 -21.83
CA LEU A 349 -7.54 -4.15 -22.61
C LEU A 349 -6.92 -5.39 -21.96
N VAL A 350 -5.65 -5.27 -21.54
CA VAL A 350 -4.93 -6.33 -20.84
C VAL A 350 -5.65 -6.73 -19.55
N LEU A 351 -6.13 -5.77 -18.76
CA LEU A 351 -6.92 -6.06 -17.55
C LEU A 351 -8.25 -6.75 -17.86
N GLY A 352 -8.96 -6.33 -18.90
CA GLY A 352 -10.18 -6.99 -19.36
C GLY A 352 -9.95 -8.46 -19.72
N GLN A 353 -8.82 -8.77 -20.38
CA GLN A 353 -8.42 -10.13 -20.72
C GLN A 353 -8.06 -10.96 -19.47
N LEU A 354 -7.34 -10.38 -18.51
CA LEU A 354 -7.01 -11.05 -17.25
C LEU A 354 -8.27 -11.39 -16.44
N ARG A 355 -9.28 -10.50 -16.42
CA ARG A 355 -10.58 -10.77 -15.80
C ARG A 355 -11.36 -11.90 -16.46
N ALA A 356 -11.26 -12.02 -17.78
CA ALA A 356 -11.84 -13.13 -18.52
C ALA A 356 -11.05 -14.45 -18.35
N GLY A 357 -9.97 -14.46 -17.56
CA GLY A 357 -9.09 -15.61 -17.38
C GLY A 357 -8.16 -15.88 -18.58
N ALA A 358 -8.16 -14.99 -19.58
CA ALA A 358 -7.40 -15.13 -20.82
C ALA A 358 -5.95 -14.63 -20.68
N VAL A 359 -5.19 -15.21 -19.75
CA VAL A 359 -3.80 -14.83 -19.44
C VAL A 359 -2.90 -14.86 -20.68
N ASP A 360 -3.05 -15.88 -21.53
CA ASP A 360 -2.24 -16.02 -22.74
C ASP A 360 -2.52 -14.92 -23.79
N LEU A 361 -3.74 -14.36 -23.83
CA LEU A 361 -4.05 -13.21 -24.69
C LEU A 361 -3.45 -11.93 -24.11
N ALA A 362 -3.57 -11.74 -22.79
CA ALA A 362 -3.01 -10.60 -22.06
C ALA A 362 -1.49 -10.48 -22.28
N VAL A 363 -0.76 -11.59 -22.12
CA VAL A 363 0.70 -11.59 -22.29
C VAL A 363 1.10 -11.36 -23.75
N ARG A 364 0.34 -11.89 -24.73
CA ARG A 364 0.60 -11.63 -26.15
C ARG A 364 0.37 -10.17 -26.52
N GLU A 365 -0.68 -9.55 -26.01
CA GLU A 365 -0.90 -8.11 -26.20
C GLU A 365 0.24 -7.29 -25.60
N ALA A 366 0.63 -7.57 -24.35
CA ALA A 366 1.74 -6.88 -23.71
C ALA A 366 3.07 -7.07 -24.47
N THR A 367 3.37 -8.29 -24.90
CA THR A 367 4.55 -8.61 -25.72
C THR A 367 4.55 -7.81 -27.04
N ARG A 368 3.42 -7.76 -27.74
CA ARG A 368 3.29 -7.01 -28.99
C ARG A 368 3.56 -5.51 -28.78
N ARG A 369 3.03 -4.95 -27.68
CA ARG A 369 3.22 -3.53 -27.31
C ARG A 369 4.68 -3.23 -26.94
N LEU A 370 5.29 -4.07 -26.12
CA LEU A 370 6.70 -3.93 -25.75
C LEU A 370 7.61 -4.00 -26.99
N ARG A 371 7.35 -4.90 -27.94
CA ARG A 371 8.08 -4.96 -29.22
C ARG A 371 7.90 -3.70 -30.07
N ALA A 372 6.68 -3.14 -30.11
CA ALA A 372 6.45 -1.86 -30.79
C ALA A 372 7.28 -0.73 -30.16
N SER A 373 7.54 -0.81 -28.86
CA SER A 373 8.46 0.07 -28.12
C SER A 373 9.93 -0.41 -28.13
N ARG A 374 10.31 -1.30 -29.06
CA ARG A 374 11.67 -1.85 -29.24
C ARG A 374 12.21 -2.69 -28.08
N VAL A 375 11.35 -3.19 -27.18
CA VAL A 375 11.71 -4.11 -26.11
C VAL A 375 11.44 -5.56 -26.54
N VAL A 376 12.50 -6.35 -26.71
CA VAL A 376 12.40 -7.76 -27.13
C VAL A 376 12.34 -8.68 -25.90
N VAL A 377 11.12 -9.02 -25.49
CA VAL A 377 10.87 -9.96 -24.38
C VAL A 377 11.06 -11.42 -24.80
N LEU A 378 11.57 -12.24 -23.88
CA LEU A 378 11.72 -13.68 -24.06
C LEU A 378 10.42 -14.45 -23.73
N PRO A 379 10.11 -15.51 -24.50
CA PRO A 379 10.84 -16.00 -25.66
C PRO A 379 10.56 -15.16 -26.91
N GLY A 380 11.63 -14.84 -27.65
CA GLY A 380 11.54 -14.19 -28.95
C GLY A 380 10.89 -15.10 -30.01
N PRO A 381 10.50 -14.53 -31.17
CA PRO A 381 10.05 -15.32 -32.31
C PRO A 381 11.11 -16.36 -32.69
N THR A 382 10.68 -17.55 -33.11
CA THR A 382 11.58 -18.54 -33.71
C THR A 382 12.14 -18.00 -35.04
N ALA A 383 13.23 -18.59 -35.55
CA ALA A 383 13.84 -18.20 -36.82
C ALA A 383 12.85 -18.21 -38.02
N GLY A 384 11.73 -18.94 -37.91
CA GLY A 384 10.64 -18.94 -38.87
C GLY A 384 9.48 -17.99 -38.57
N GLY A 385 9.66 -16.99 -37.69
CA GLY A 385 8.64 -16.00 -37.35
C GLY A 385 7.49 -16.50 -36.47
N ARG A 386 7.42 -17.81 -36.16
CA ARG A 386 6.41 -18.39 -35.25
C ARG A 386 6.75 -18.05 -33.80
N GLU A 387 5.76 -17.57 -33.05
CA GLU A 387 5.88 -17.39 -31.60
C GLU A 387 5.89 -18.75 -30.90
N ARG A 388 6.79 -18.92 -29.92
CA ARG A 388 6.71 -20.08 -29.02
C ARG A 388 5.47 -19.91 -28.14
N SER A 389 4.59 -20.90 -28.08
CA SER A 389 3.54 -20.94 -27.07
C SER A 389 4.21 -21.06 -25.70
N VAL A 390 4.21 -19.97 -24.95
CA VAL A 390 4.80 -19.97 -23.62
C VAL A 390 3.79 -20.60 -22.68
N HIS A 391 4.04 -21.85 -22.29
CA HIS A 391 3.36 -22.43 -21.15
C HIS A 391 3.94 -21.78 -19.89
N PHE A 392 3.32 -20.70 -19.44
CA PHE A 392 3.61 -20.10 -18.14
C PHE A 392 3.13 -21.10 -17.08
N SER A 393 4.03 -21.79 -16.39
CA SER A 393 3.72 -22.70 -15.29
C SER A 393 4.74 -22.48 -14.17
N PRO A 394 4.33 -22.42 -12.89
CA PRO A 394 2.95 -22.44 -12.40
C PRO A 394 2.15 -21.19 -12.83
N ARG A 395 0.85 -21.36 -13.10
CA ARG A 395 -0.05 -20.24 -13.44
C ARG A 395 -0.63 -19.66 -12.14
N PRO A 396 -0.18 -18.49 -11.67
CA PRO A 396 -0.90 -17.81 -10.61
C PRO A 396 -2.33 -17.52 -11.09
N GLN A 397 -3.28 -17.48 -10.16
CA GLN A 397 -4.67 -17.17 -10.48
C GLN A 397 -4.75 -15.83 -11.25
N PRO A 398 -5.55 -15.72 -12.33
CA PRO A 398 -5.59 -14.52 -13.17
C PRO A 398 -5.90 -13.24 -12.38
N GLU A 399 -6.82 -13.31 -11.41
CA GLU A 399 -7.16 -12.18 -10.53
C GLU A 399 -5.96 -11.73 -9.68
N ARG A 400 -5.18 -12.69 -9.15
CA ARG A 400 -3.98 -12.43 -8.34
C ARG A 400 -2.87 -11.83 -9.19
N LEU A 401 -2.68 -12.34 -10.40
CA LEU A 401 -1.72 -11.78 -11.35
C LEU A 401 -2.09 -10.34 -11.72
N ALA A 402 -3.37 -10.04 -11.94
CA ALA A 402 -3.85 -8.69 -12.24
C ALA A 402 -3.71 -7.75 -11.03
N ALA A 403 -4.10 -8.19 -9.84
CA ALA A 403 -3.96 -7.42 -8.60
C ALA A 403 -2.49 -7.06 -8.31
N ALA A 404 -1.56 -7.97 -8.58
CA ALA A 404 -0.13 -7.74 -8.39
C ALA A 404 0.45 -6.64 -9.28
N LEU A 405 -0.21 -6.25 -10.38
CA LEU A 405 0.24 -5.15 -11.23
C LEU A 405 0.13 -3.79 -10.53
N LEU A 406 -0.72 -3.67 -9.52
CA LEU A 406 -0.90 -2.45 -8.73
C LEU A 406 0.30 -2.11 -7.83
N PHE A 407 1.10 -3.11 -7.43
CA PHE A 407 2.23 -2.85 -6.52
C PHE A 407 3.29 -1.97 -7.19
N PRO A 408 3.64 -0.81 -6.61
CA PRO A 408 4.70 0.03 -7.16
C PRO A 408 6.06 -0.65 -6.93
N LEU A 409 6.88 -0.80 -7.98
CA LEU A 409 8.25 -1.30 -7.86
C LEU A 409 9.23 -0.12 -7.77
N SER A 410 10.44 -0.37 -7.28
CA SER A 410 11.51 0.62 -7.36
C SER A 410 12.18 0.51 -8.73
N ASP A 411 12.86 1.57 -9.18
CA ASP A 411 13.58 1.54 -10.46
C ASP A 411 14.58 0.38 -10.49
N HIS A 412 15.29 0.14 -9.39
CA HIS A 412 16.22 -0.98 -9.24
C HIS A 412 15.55 -2.37 -9.38
N GLU A 413 14.41 -2.59 -8.73
CA GLU A 413 13.71 -3.87 -8.85
C GLU A 413 13.08 -4.06 -10.21
N TYR A 414 12.76 -2.95 -10.87
CA TYR A 414 12.34 -3.01 -12.24
C TYR A 414 13.52 -3.32 -13.17
N ASP A 415 14.72 -2.75 -12.97
CA ASP A 415 15.92 -3.14 -13.72
C ASP A 415 16.18 -4.65 -13.60
N GLU A 416 16.02 -5.19 -12.38
CA GLU A 416 16.13 -6.63 -12.13
C GLU A 416 15.08 -7.43 -12.91
N LEU A 417 13.83 -6.96 -12.91
CA LEU A 417 12.74 -7.54 -13.69
C LEU A 417 13.00 -7.50 -15.20
N PHE A 418 13.50 -6.37 -15.70
CA PHE A 418 13.81 -6.13 -17.10
C PHE A 418 14.91 -7.09 -17.56
N ASN A 419 16.00 -7.18 -16.81
CA ASN A 419 17.12 -8.08 -17.10
C ASN A 419 16.73 -9.57 -17.08
N LEU A 420 15.68 -9.94 -16.32
CA LEU A 420 15.19 -11.32 -16.27
C LEU A 420 14.39 -11.71 -17.52
N VAL A 421 13.69 -10.76 -18.14
CA VAL A 421 12.72 -11.02 -19.22
C VAL A 421 13.24 -10.59 -20.59
N VAL A 422 14.10 -9.59 -20.65
CA VAL A 422 14.64 -9.03 -21.88
C VAL A 422 15.99 -9.68 -22.18
N ARG A 423 16.18 -10.06 -23.44
CA ARG A 423 17.47 -10.61 -23.90
C ARG A 423 18.47 -9.45 -23.96
N ALA A 424 19.63 -9.57 -23.30
CA ALA A 424 20.74 -8.66 -23.56
C ALA A 424 20.99 -8.62 -25.08
N SER A 425 21.04 -7.42 -25.66
CA SER A 425 21.34 -7.27 -27.06
C SER A 425 22.74 -7.84 -27.30
N THR A 426 22.89 -8.70 -28.31
CA THR A 426 24.20 -9.24 -28.70
C THR A 426 25.21 -8.16 -29.10
N ALA A 427 24.76 -6.91 -29.29
CA ALA A 427 25.63 -5.75 -29.52
C ALA A 427 26.45 -5.34 -28.27
N ASP A 428 25.91 -5.55 -27.06
CA ASP A 428 26.62 -5.18 -25.82
C ASP A 428 27.73 -6.19 -25.46
N LEU A 429 27.58 -7.44 -25.90
CA LEU A 429 28.59 -8.50 -25.72
C LEU A 429 29.81 -8.31 -26.63
N THR A 430 29.65 -7.68 -27.79
CA THR A 430 30.74 -7.35 -28.71
C THR A 430 31.50 -6.08 -28.34
N ALA A 431 30.90 -5.18 -27.56
CA ALA A 431 31.56 -3.97 -27.07
C ALA A 431 32.57 -4.27 -25.95
N ASP A 432 32.30 -5.26 -25.09
CA ASP A 432 33.17 -5.62 -23.96
C ASP A 432 34.30 -6.60 -24.34
N THR A 433 34.15 -7.32 -25.46
CA THR A 433 35.22 -8.19 -26.00
C THR A 433 36.15 -7.49 -26.98
N GLY A 434 35.80 -6.27 -27.44
CA GLY A 434 36.61 -5.48 -28.38
C GLY A 434 37.74 -4.66 -27.75
N ALA A 435 37.74 -4.47 -26.42
CA ALA A 435 38.72 -3.63 -25.73
C ALA A 435 39.92 -4.39 -25.14
N THR A 436 39.90 -5.72 -25.10
CA THR A 436 40.99 -6.54 -24.51
C THR A 436 41.76 -7.40 -25.51
N ALA A 437 41.33 -7.48 -26.77
CA ALA A 437 41.97 -8.34 -27.77
C ALA A 437 43.03 -7.64 -28.67
N THR A 438 43.14 -6.31 -28.61
CA THR A 438 44.04 -5.56 -29.53
C THR A 438 45.35 -5.11 -28.87
N GLN A 439 45.58 -5.40 -27.59
CA GLN A 439 46.77 -4.95 -26.86
C GLN A 439 47.79 -6.06 -26.54
N THR A 440 47.61 -7.27 -27.10
CA THR A 440 48.52 -8.42 -26.88
C THR A 440 49.20 -8.94 -28.15
N TYR A 441 49.12 -8.23 -29.28
CA TYR A 441 49.72 -8.67 -30.55
C TYR A 441 50.85 -7.77 -31.12
N GLU A 442 51.30 -6.74 -30.39
CA GLU A 442 52.39 -5.84 -30.83
C GLU A 442 53.68 -5.90 -29.97
N GLU A 443 53.82 -6.86 -29.04
CA GLU A 443 55.08 -7.09 -28.28
C GLU A 443 55.75 -8.44 -28.57
N ALA A 444 55.46 -9.05 -29.73
CA ALA A 444 56.12 -10.30 -30.15
C ALA A 444 56.43 -10.34 -31.67
N GLN A 445 57.09 -9.29 -32.17
CA GLN A 445 58.00 -9.31 -33.31
C GLN A 445 59.19 -8.43 -32.98
#